data_AF-A0AAD4D637-F1
#
_entry.id   AF-A0AAD4D637-F1
#
_cell.length_a   1.000
_cell.length_b   1.000
_cell.length_c   1.000
_cell.angle_alpha   90.00
_cell.angle_beta   90.00
_cell.angle_gamma   90.00
#
_symmetry.space_group_name_H-M   'P 1'
#
loop_
_entity.id
_entity.type
_entity.pdbx_description
1 polymer ?
#
loop_
_entity_poly.entity_id
_entity_poly.type
_entity_poly.pdbx_seq_one_letter_code
_entity_poly.pdbx_strand_id
1 'polypeptide(L)'
;MSQVCPSIPIQSLEPCHHRDLPRELERMEERQVIRCYKFGVVMLLPGQTLEYQGLTNTRAFMEFLEWLGEPVQLNGWKGYRAGLDVIGDTTGETSVYTQWNGYQI
;
A
#
# COMPACT_ATOMS: atom_id res chain seq x y z
N MET A 1 -34.88 -22.31 2.50
CA MET A 1 -33.77 -21.39 2.15
C MET A 1 -33.03 -21.07 3.43
N SER A 2 -31.75 -21.44 3.56
CA SER A 2 -30.94 -21.11 4.72
C SER A 2 -30.55 -19.63 4.66
N GLN A 3 -30.89 -18.87 5.69
CA GLN A 3 -30.55 -17.45 5.79
C GLN A 3 -29.06 -17.30 6.11
N VAL A 4 -28.35 -16.45 5.34
CA VAL A 4 -26.91 -16.18 5.53
C VAL A 4 -26.67 -15.36 6.82
N CYS A 5 -27.60 -14.48 7.19
CA CYS A 5 -27.52 -13.67 8.40
C CYS A 5 -28.91 -13.56 9.07
N PRO A 6 -29.15 -14.23 10.23
CA PRO A 6 -30.47 -14.35 10.86
C PRO A 6 -31.13 -13.02 11.26
N SER A 7 -30.34 -11.98 11.50
CA SER A 7 -30.81 -10.68 11.99
C SER A 7 -31.31 -9.75 10.90
N ILE A 8 -31.17 -10.11 9.62
CA ILE A 8 -31.64 -9.26 8.52
C ILE A 8 -33.18 -9.30 8.48
N PRO A 9 -33.87 -8.15 8.54
CA PRO A 9 -35.33 -8.08 8.41
C PRO A 9 -35.72 -8.26 6.93
N ILE A 10 -35.85 -9.51 6.48
CA ILE A 10 -36.14 -9.83 5.06
C ILE A 10 -37.44 -9.18 4.57
N GLN A 11 -38.44 -9.02 5.47
CA GLN A 11 -39.75 -8.46 5.15
C GLN A 11 -39.73 -6.98 4.74
N SER A 12 -38.66 -6.25 5.07
CA SER A 12 -38.49 -4.83 4.72
C SER A 12 -37.56 -4.61 3.52
N LEU A 13 -37.15 -5.67 2.81
CA LEU A 13 -36.31 -5.55 1.62
C LEU A 13 -37.17 -5.36 0.37
N GLU A 14 -36.77 -4.43 -0.49
CA GLU A 14 -37.41 -4.17 -1.77
C GLU A 14 -36.45 -4.50 -2.93
N PRO A 15 -36.94 -5.06 -4.06
CA PRO A 15 -36.11 -5.28 -5.24
C PRO A 15 -35.54 -3.97 -5.80
N CYS A 16 -34.22 -3.90 -5.96
CA CYS A 16 -33.57 -2.78 -6.63
C CYS A 16 -33.39 -3.07 -8.12
N HIS A 17 -33.93 -2.19 -8.98
CA HIS A 17 -33.85 -2.31 -10.45
C HIS A 17 -32.82 -1.35 -11.08
N HIS A 18 -31.98 -0.71 -10.27
CA HIS A 18 -30.99 0.23 -10.76
C HIS A 18 -29.95 -0.49 -11.64
N ARG A 19 -29.83 -0.08 -12.90
CA ARG A 19 -29.01 -0.79 -13.91
C ARG A 19 -27.52 -0.83 -13.56
N ASP A 20 -27.02 0.19 -12.85
CA ASP A 20 -25.62 0.27 -12.47
C ASP A 20 -25.31 -0.44 -11.14
N LEU A 21 -26.33 -0.92 -10.41
CA LEU A 21 -26.14 -1.55 -9.09
C LEU A 21 -25.10 -2.67 -9.10
N PRO A 22 -25.09 -3.61 -10.08
CA PRO A 22 -24.06 -4.65 -10.11
C PRO A 22 -22.63 -4.08 -10.18
N ARG A 23 -22.41 -3.04 -10.99
CA ARG A 23 -21.10 -2.38 -11.13
C ARG A 23 -20.73 -1.59 -9.89
N GLU A 24 -21.70 -0.97 -9.22
CA GLU A 24 -21.46 -0.24 -7.98
C GLU A 24 -21.09 -1.18 -6.83
N LEU A 25 -21.75 -2.34 -6.73
CA LEU A 25 -21.42 -3.38 -5.76
C LEU A 25 -20.04 -3.98 -6.01
N GLU A 26 -19.70 -4.27 -7.26
CA GLU A 26 -18.35 -4.73 -7.66
C GLU A 26 -17.29 -3.71 -7.23
N ARG A 27 -17.48 -2.43 -7.56
CA ARG A 27 -16.57 -1.35 -7.14
C ARG A 27 -16.50 -1.20 -5.62
N MET A 28 -17.61 -1.43 -4.91
CA MET A 28 -17.65 -1.38 -3.46
C MET A 28 -16.79 -2.49 -2.84
N GLU A 29 -16.89 -3.70 -3.38
CA GLU A 29 -16.08 -4.86 -2.96
C GLU A 29 -14.59 -4.64 -3.28
N GLU A 30 -14.26 -4.16 -4.48
CA GLU A 30 -12.87 -3.87 -4.86
C GLU A 30 -12.20 -2.83 -3.94
N ARG A 31 -12.94 -1.80 -3.52
CA ARG A 31 -12.44 -0.76 -2.60
C ARG A 31 -12.13 -1.27 -1.20
N GLN A 32 -12.72 -2.40 -0.79
CA GLN A 32 -12.42 -3.01 0.50
C GLN A 32 -11.09 -3.77 0.49
N VAL A 33 -10.53 -4.04 -0.69
CA VAL A 33 -9.25 -4.73 -0.83
C VAL A 33 -8.10 -3.73 -0.85
N ILE A 34 -7.34 -3.67 0.24
CA ILE A 34 -6.09 -2.91 0.29
C ILE A 34 -5.04 -3.62 -0.56
N ARG A 35 -4.56 -2.98 -1.64
CA ARG A 35 -3.52 -3.52 -2.53
C ARG A 35 -2.20 -2.76 -2.48
N CYS A 36 -2.15 -1.66 -1.74
CA CYS A 36 -0.94 -0.84 -1.64
C CYS A 36 -0.56 -0.67 -0.17
N TYR A 37 0.67 -1.03 0.17
CA TYR A 37 1.23 -0.87 1.51
C TYR A 37 2.43 0.06 1.47
N LYS A 38 2.79 0.63 2.61
CA LYS A 38 4.01 1.43 2.76
C LYS A 38 4.65 1.14 4.11
N PHE A 39 5.96 0.97 4.12
CA PHE A 39 6.72 0.69 5.33
C PHE A 39 7.91 1.63 5.41
N GLY A 40 8.12 2.23 6.59
CA GLY A 40 9.36 2.93 6.89
C GLY A 40 10.43 1.93 7.33
N VAL A 41 11.63 2.04 6.78
CA VAL A 41 12.78 1.20 7.15
C VAL A 41 13.90 2.10 7.65
N VAL A 42 14.40 1.82 8.86
CA VAL A 42 15.41 2.63 9.54
C VAL A 42 16.46 1.70 10.16
N MET A 43 17.73 2.05 10.04
CA MET A 43 18.84 1.31 10.66
C MET A 43 19.42 2.08 11.84
N LEU A 44 19.37 1.51 13.05
CA LEU A 44 20.00 2.08 14.24
C LEU A 44 21.29 1.33 14.60
N LEU A 45 22.39 2.07 14.72
CA LEU A 45 23.67 1.56 15.20
C LEU A 45 23.75 1.58 16.74
N PRO A 46 24.69 0.83 17.37
CA PRO A 46 24.85 0.82 18.82
C PRO A 46 24.98 2.24 19.39
N GLY A 47 24.16 2.54 20.40
CA GLY A 47 24.11 3.87 21.04
C GLY A 47 23.21 4.89 20.34
N GLN A 48 22.66 4.60 19.15
CA GLN A 48 21.62 5.42 18.54
C GLN A 48 20.25 5.07 19.12
N THR A 49 19.50 6.07 19.55
CA THR A 49 18.18 5.90 20.20
C THR A 49 17.11 6.83 19.65
N LEU A 50 17.49 7.74 18.75
CA LEU A 50 16.60 8.74 18.16
C LEU A 50 16.41 8.47 16.67
N GLU A 51 15.19 8.70 16.18
CA GLU A 51 14.80 8.40 14.79
C GLU A 51 15.73 9.06 13.75
N TYR A 52 16.09 10.32 13.96
CA TYR A 52 16.97 11.07 13.03
C TYR A 52 18.39 10.49 12.95
N GLN A 53 18.81 9.67 13.92
CA GLN A 53 20.14 9.04 13.92
C GLN A 53 20.17 7.82 12.99
N GLY A 54 19.01 7.25 12.67
CA GLY A 54 18.88 6.03 11.89
C GLY A 54 18.99 6.19 10.37
N LEU A 55 19.51 7.32 9.90
CA LEU A 55 19.69 7.66 8.48
C LEU A 55 21.02 7.14 7.92
N THR A 56 21.53 6.01 8.44
CA THR A 56 22.86 5.51 8.09
C THR A 56 22.81 4.47 6.97
N ASN A 57 23.50 4.75 5.86
CA ASN A 57 23.58 3.84 4.70
C ASN A 57 24.81 2.92 4.78
N THR A 58 24.79 1.96 5.71
CA THR A 58 25.85 0.94 5.73
C THR A 58 25.73 -0.01 4.55
N ARG A 59 26.84 -0.62 4.12
CA ARG A 59 26.80 -1.62 3.04
C ARG A 59 25.83 -2.76 3.31
N ALA A 60 25.84 -3.30 4.53
CA ALA A 60 24.94 -4.38 4.93
C ALA A 60 23.46 -3.94 4.88
N PHE A 61 23.18 -2.66 5.19
CA PHE A 61 21.84 -2.11 5.08
C PHE A 61 21.40 -1.97 3.62
N MET A 62 22.29 -1.52 2.73
CA MET A 62 21.99 -1.45 1.30
C MET A 62 21.70 -2.85 0.71
N GLU A 63 22.49 -3.87 1.07
CA GLU A 63 22.26 -5.26 0.66
C GLU A 63 20.91 -5.80 1.19
N PHE A 64 20.51 -5.41 2.41
CA PHE A 64 19.19 -5.74 2.95
C PHE A 64 18.05 -5.03 2.21
N LEU A 65 18.22 -3.75 1.85
CA LEU A 65 17.24 -2.98 1.10
C LEU A 65 17.03 -3.55 -0.31
N GLU A 66 18.11 -3.93 -1.00
CA GLU A 66 18.05 -4.60 -2.31
C GLU A 66 17.37 -5.98 -2.23
N TRP A 67 17.44 -6.64 -1.07
CA TRP A 67 16.71 -7.90 -0.85
C TRP A 67 15.20 -7.67 -0.64
N LEU A 68 14.78 -6.54 -0.04
CA LEU A 68 13.37 -6.21 0.15
C LEU A 68 12.66 -5.87 -1.18
N GLY A 69 13.38 -5.31 -2.14
CA GLY A 69 12.83 -4.94 -3.42
C GLY A 69 13.83 -4.23 -4.32
N GLU A 70 13.31 -3.73 -5.44
CA GLU A 70 14.12 -3.08 -6.44
C GLU A 70 14.30 -1.58 -6.11
N PRO A 71 15.51 -1.02 -6.23
CA PRO A 71 15.71 0.41 -6.15
C PRO A 71 15.06 1.10 -7.36
N VAL A 72 14.23 2.12 -7.10
CA VAL A 72 13.52 2.89 -8.12
C VAL A 72 13.87 4.37 -8.04
N GLN A 73 13.91 5.02 -9.19
CA GLN A 73 14.01 6.48 -9.28
C GLN A 73 12.62 7.08 -9.03
N LEU A 74 12.54 8.07 -8.14
CA LEU A 74 11.27 8.70 -7.78
C LEU A 74 10.81 9.67 -8.86
N ASN A 75 11.72 10.42 -9.48
CA ASN A 75 11.36 11.33 -10.56
C ASN A 75 10.75 10.57 -11.75
N GLY A 76 9.50 10.89 -12.08
CA GLY A 76 8.74 10.23 -13.14
C GLY A 76 8.22 8.83 -12.80
N TRP A 77 8.29 8.40 -11.53
CA TRP A 77 7.76 7.10 -11.09
C TRP A 77 6.25 6.98 -11.35
N LYS A 78 5.83 5.84 -11.90
CA LYS A 78 4.43 5.57 -12.29
C LYS A 78 3.73 4.54 -11.40
N GLY A 79 4.46 3.87 -10.53
CA GLY A 79 3.91 2.90 -9.57
C GLY A 79 3.28 3.57 -8.35
N TYR A 80 2.88 2.76 -7.37
CA TYR A 80 2.43 3.27 -6.09
C TYR A 80 3.53 4.13 -5.45
N ARG A 81 3.23 5.41 -5.19
CA ARG A 81 4.20 6.37 -4.68
C ARG A 81 4.27 6.48 -3.16
N ALA A 82 3.37 5.83 -2.42
CA ALA A 82 3.34 5.85 -0.95
C ALA A 82 3.31 7.24 -0.25
N GLY A 83 3.13 8.34 -1.00
CA GLY A 83 3.22 9.72 -0.51
C GLY A 83 4.55 10.42 -0.81
N LEU A 84 5.47 9.75 -1.51
CA LEU A 84 6.71 10.32 -2.02
C LEU A 84 6.45 11.26 -3.20
N ASP A 85 7.30 12.27 -3.32
CA ASP A 85 7.36 13.21 -4.43
C ASP A 85 8.01 12.55 -5.65
N VAL A 86 7.33 12.62 -6.78
CA VAL A 86 7.76 12.02 -8.06
C VAL A 86 7.98 13.07 -9.15
N ILE A 87 7.99 14.35 -8.77
CA ILE A 87 8.08 15.51 -9.67
C ILE A 87 9.19 16.47 -9.23
N GLY A 88 9.23 16.81 -7.94
CA GLY A 88 10.07 17.90 -7.41
C GLY A 88 11.24 17.47 -6.53
N ASP A 89 11.51 16.16 -6.42
CA ASP A 89 12.61 15.56 -5.65
C ASP A 89 12.70 16.00 -4.17
N THR A 90 11.57 16.36 -3.56
CA THR A 90 11.54 16.88 -2.17
C THR A 90 11.61 15.79 -1.10
N THR A 91 11.37 14.53 -1.46
CA THR A 91 11.36 13.38 -0.54
C THR A 91 12.50 12.39 -0.79
N GLY A 92 13.56 12.84 -1.46
CA GLY A 92 14.67 12.00 -1.92
C GLY A 92 14.56 11.64 -3.41
N GLU A 93 15.65 11.10 -3.95
CA GLU A 93 15.78 10.77 -5.38
C GLU A 93 15.38 9.31 -5.69
N THR A 94 15.55 8.42 -4.71
CA THR A 94 15.32 6.98 -4.87
C THR A 94 14.53 6.38 -3.71
N SER A 95 13.89 5.25 -3.96
CA SER A 95 13.23 4.43 -2.96
C SER A 95 13.35 2.95 -3.31
N VAL A 96 12.84 2.07 -2.46
CA VAL A 96 12.76 0.62 -2.71
C VAL A 96 11.30 0.26 -2.95
N TYR A 97 11.05 -0.49 -4.00
CA TYR A 97 9.71 -0.89 -4.40
C TYR A 97 9.66 -2.39 -4.71
N THR A 98 8.55 -3.03 -4.35
CA THR A 98 8.29 -4.43 -4.73
C THR A 98 6.85 -4.59 -5.18
N GLN A 99 6.63 -5.42 -6.20
CA GLN A 99 5.31 -5.92 -6.55
C GLN A 99 5.23 -7.41 -6.28
N TRP A 100 4.31 -7.83 -5.44
CA TRP A 100 4.15 -9.24 -5.07
C TRP A 100 2.68 -9.62 -5.01
N ASN A 101 2.27 -10.65 -5.74
CA ASN A 101 0.90 -11.17 -5.77
C ASN A 101 -0.20 -10.10 -5.97
N GLY A 102 0.07 -9.10 -6.82
CA GLY A 102 -0.87 -8.01 -7.09
C GLY A 102 -0.87 -6.89 -6.03
N TYR A 103 -0.04 -7.00 -5.00
CA TYR A 103 0.23 -5.94 -4.03
C TYR A 103 1.42 -5.09 -4.49
N GLN A 104 1.32 -3.78 -4.27
CA GLN A 104 2.40 -2.82 -4.43
C GLN A 104 2.86 -2.39 -3.05
N ILE A 105 4.18 -2.45 -2.81
CA ILE A 105 4.80 -2.12 -1.53
C ILE A 105 5.89 -1.10 -1.78
#